data_AF-A0A2V2EAI4-F1
#
_entry.id   AF-A0A2V2EAI4-F1
#
_cell.length_a   1.000
_cell.length_b   1.000
_cell.length_c   1.000
_cell.angle_alpha   90.00
_cell.angle_beta   90.00
_cell.angle_gamma   90.00
#
_symmetry.space_group_name_H-M   'P 1'
#
loop_
_entity.id
_entity.type
_entity.pdbx_description
1 polymer ?
#
loop_
_entity_poly.entity_id
_entity_poly.type
_entity_poly.pdbx_seq_one_letter_code
_entity_poly.pdbx_strand_id
1 'polypeptide(L)'
;MIYRNSYFDKEFRQSYIKNKVSVKNMIGFGIFIGLLAFALHFILQTLQESVLVKAVPQLMIPSYFAVLTCFNIVAQAFFIIYFLIKYEYLSFNEIRSNKWYVLIKMGYKAPSMIFNKISALLFSVLITYTIGFVFACFMTAFLKYPFVIGYFLPMYITGIIDIILIIFISLTSSLFIKNQQNARYFIVASVLLLIFIKLNTNYFSTTSNRDYMRSMSGFLNESTIIYMLTVVAIIAVCVGLCFIGAKKVSSFVYSTQGIPDNIVIINREGKIKTVHSQDTSKTSKILNICINALLILFILSSLALNLLVLAVSVATPEKEIAISGKIPYVFQSITISPEIEKNDLVLFNKIDENFVLKEGDVVLFKENGKIYVERIQGINNESITVDIDNYPAMSKEGSMIQNPHRESIYGVLSSTHPWLGALILFANTIFGRLIFLFVPTFLLFFYRPILRAVKKLTD
;
A
#
# COMPACT_ATOMS: atom_id res chain seq x y z
N MET A 1 -8.95 50.72 -2.02
CA MET A 1 -7.81 49.97 -2.60
C MET A 1 -7.04 49.19 -1.51
N ILE A 2 -7.73 48.30 -0.76
CA ILE A 2 -7.17 47.50 0.37
C ILE A 2 -7.19 45.99 0.07
N TYR A 3 -7.78 45.57 -1.06
CA TYR A 3 -8.01 44.15 -1.38
C TYR A 3 -6.87 43.45 -2.14
N ARG A 4 -5.82 44.16 -2.56
CA ARG A 4 -4.84 43.64 -3.52
C ARG A 4 -3.72 42.79 -2.90
N ASN A 5 -3.46 42.92 -1.59
CA ASN A 5 -2.29 42.33 -0.93
C ASN A 5 -2.50 40.97 -0.24
N SER A 6 -3.68 40.34 -0.36
CA SER A 6 -3.95 39.13 0.43
C SER A 6 -4.58 37.99 -0.37
N TYR A 7 -4.49 37.93 -1.70
CA TYR A 7 -5.06 36.78 -2.42
C TYR A 7 -4.33 35.49 -2.08
N PHE A 8 -3.00 35.53 -1.94
CA PHE A 8 -2.20 34.39 -1.48
C PHE A 8 -2.57 34.00 -0.05
N ASP A 9 -2.60 34.96 0.88
CA ASP A 9 -3.06 34.73 2.26
C ASP A 9 -4.52 34.28 2.35
N LYS A 10 -5.37 34.65 1.37
CA LYS A 10 -6.74 34.19 1.25
C LYS A 10 -6.83 32.84 0.56
N GLU A 11 -6.01 32.44 -0.38
CA GLU A 11 -5.98 31.03 -0.80
C GLU A 11 -5.49 30.16 0.36
N PHE A 12 -4.53 30.67 1.12
CA PHE A 12 -4.02 30.05 2.34
C PHE A 12 -5.06 30.00 3.48
N ARG A 13 -5.94 31.03 3.62
CA ARG A 13 -6.97 31.13 4.69
C ARG A 13 -8.42 30.82 4.25
N GLN A 14 -8.87 31.31 3.10
CA GLN A 14 -10.21 31.21 2.46
C GLN A 14 -10.47 29.96 1.59
N SER A 15 -9.50 29.07 1.31
CA SER A 15 -9.88 27.71 0.86
C SER A 15 -10.72 26.95 1.92
N TYR A 16 -11.04 27.60 3.07
CA TYR A 16 -11.52 26.99 4.28
C TYR A 16 -12.50 27.84 5.11
N ILE A 17 -13.49 28.50 4.50
CA ILE A 17 -14.63 29.04 5.28
C ILE A 17 -15.43 27.91 5.99
N LYS A 18 -15.18 26.62 5.66
CA LYS A 18 -15.73 25.48 6.39
C LYS A 18 -14.72 24.46 6.96
N ASN A 19 -13.41 24.56 6.71
CA ASN A 19 -12.50 23.44 7.05
C ASN A 19 -11.01 23.80 7.26
N LYS A 20 -10.67 24.81 8.09
CA LYS A 20 -9.28 25.29 8.33
C LYS A 20 -8.19 24.19 8.20
N VAL A 21 -7.52 24.02 7.06
CA VAL A 21 -6.20 23.35 7.04
C VAL A 21 -5.21 24.40 7.51
N SER A 22 -5.17 24.55 8.83
CA SER A 22 -4.18 25.39 9.49
C SER A 22 -2.80 24.73 9.38
N VAL A 23 -1.73 25.52 9.51
CA VAL A 23 -0.36 24.99 9.63
C VAL A 23 -0.27 23.90 10.70
N LYS A 24 -1.06 23.99 11.79
CA LYS A 24 -1.15 22.95 12.82
C LYS A 24 -1.64 21.61 12.27
N ASN A 25 -2.60 21.61 11.35
CA ASN A 25 -3.09 20.39 10.72
C ASN A 25 -2.05 19.80 9.74
N MET A 26 -1.29 20.65 9.04
CA MET A 26 -0.18 20.18 8.19
C MET A 26 0.91 19.49 9.04
N ILE A 27 1.29 20.10 10.17
CA ILE A 27 2.21 19.49 11.14
C ILE A 27 1.64 18.17 11.67
N GLY A 28 0.37 18.17 12.10
CA GLY A 28 -0.30 16.98 12.61
C GLY A 28 -0.35 15.83 11.59
N PHE A 29 -0.69 16.11 10.34
CA PHE A 29 -0.64 15.12 9.26
C PHE A 29 0.77 14.62 9.00
N GLY A 30 1.77 15.51 8.99
CA GLY A 30 3.17 15.11 8.82
C GLY A 30 3.62 14.14 9.91
N ILE A 31 3.41 14.50 11.18
CA ILE A 31 3.72 13.63 12.33
C ILE A 31 2.98 12.30 12.22
N PHE A 32 1.69 12.32 11.87
CA PHE A 32 0.89 11.11 11.70
C PHE A 32 1.46 10.18 10.63
N ILE A 33 1.84 10.69 9.45
CA ILE A 33 2.44 9.89 8.37
C ILE A 33 3.77 9.30 8.84
N GLY A 34 4.62 10.10 9.50
CA GLY A 34 5.90 9.62 10.03
C GLY A 34 5.74 8.52 11.08
N LEU A 35 4.79 8.69 12.01
CA LEU A 35 4.44 7.69 13.02
C LEU A 35 3.90 6.40 12.37
N LEU A 36 3.00 6.53 11.40
CA LEU A 36 2.41 5.40 10.70
C LEU A 36 3.46 4.60 9.93
N ALA A 37 4.38 5.28 9.25
CA ALA A 37 5.51 4.64 8.56
C ALA A 37 6.43 3.90 9.53
N PHE A 38 6.77 4.53 10.66
CA PHE A 38 7.57 3.91 11.71
C PHE A 38 6.88 2.67 12.30
N ALA A 39 5.59 2.78 12.63
CA ALA A 39 4.81 1.66 13.18
C ALA A 39 4.71 0.50 12.18
N LEU A 40 4.53 0.80 10.89
CA LEU A 40 4.49 -0.23 9.84
C LEU A 40 5.85 -0.93 9.71
N HIS A 41 6.96 -0.19 9.70
CA HIS A 41 8.29 -0.81 9.70
C HIS A 41 8.50 -1.68 10.95
N PHE A 42 8.10 -1.20 12.13
CA PHE A 42 8.22 -1.97 13.37
C PHE A 42 7.42 -3.28 13.31
N ILE A 43 6.22 -3.25 12.73
CA ILE A 43 5.42 -4.46 12.47
C ILE A 43 6.13 -5.38 11.46
N LEU A 44 6.71 -4.85 10.39
CA LEU A 44 7.45 -5.67 9.44
C LEU A 44 8.66 -6.36 10.07
N GLN A 45 9.35 -5.71 11.02
CA GLN A 45 10.47 -6.32 11.74
C GLN A 45 10.07 -7.57 12.54
N THR A 46 8.81 -7.70 12.97
CA THR A 46 8.36 -8.94 13.63
C THR A 46 8.28 -10.14 12.68
N LEU A 47 8.42 -9.91 11.37
CA LEU A 47 8.34 -10.93 10.31
C LEU A 47 9.70 -11.22 9.66
N GLN A 48 10.81 -10.82 10.29
CA GLN A 48 12.16 -11.00 9.75
C GLN A 48 12.52 -12.46 9.50
N GLU A 49 11.91 -13.41 10.21
CA GLU A 49 12.12 -14.83 9.98
C GLU A 49 11.06 -15.41 9.02
N SER A 50 10.74 -14.70 7.94
CA SER A 50 9.75 -15.15 6.96
C SER A 50 10.19 -14.85 5.53
N VAL A 51 9.41 -15.36 4.57
CA VAL A 51 9.59 -15.19 3.12
C VAL A 51 9.68 -13.73 2.69
N LEU A 52 9.13 -12.81 3.50
CA LEU A 52 9.20 -11.38 3.25
C LEU A 52 10.64 -10.87 3.11
N VAL A 53 11.62 -11.49 3.79
CA VAL A 53 13.04 -11.11 3.64
C VAL A 53 13.56 -11.36 2.24
N LYS A 54 13.15 -12.46 1.61
CA LYS A 54 13.54 -12.78 0.22
C LYS A 54 12.72 -11.95 -0.78
N ALA A 55 11.42 -11.76 -0.52
CA ALA A 55 10.51 -11.10 -1.45
C ALA A 55 10.68 -9.57 -1.50
N VAL A 56 10.87 -8.92 -0.34
CA VAL A 56 10.98 -7.46 -0.23
C VAL A 56 12.10 -7.06 0.74
N PRO A 57 13.37 -7.41 0.42
CA PRO A 57 14.51 -7.19 1.32
C PRO A 57 14.66 -5.72 1.74
N GLN A 58 14.33 -4.79 0.85
CA GLN A 58 14.45 -3.34 1.08
C GLN A 58 13.60 -2.81 2.25
N LEU A 59 12.54 -3.52 2.65
CA LEU A 59 11.69 -3.14 3.80
C LEU A 59 12.06 -3.88 5.09
N MET A 60 12.74 -5.02 4.97
CA MET A 60 13.01 -5.93 6.09
C MET A 60 14.35 -5.67 6.77
N ILE A 61 15.30 -5.01 6.09
CA ILE A 61 16.62 -4.73 6.66
C ILE A 61 16.51 -3.72 7.83
N PRO A 62 17.07 -3.99 9.02
CA PRO A 62 17.04 -3.07 10.16
C PRO A 62 17.97 -1.87 9.92
N SER A 63 17.47 -0.87 9.21
CA SER A 63 18.24 0.30 8.78
C SER A 63 17.37 1.53 8.54
N TYR A 64 17.99 2.71 8.55
CA TYR A 64 17.33 3.97 8.12
C TYR A 64 16.78 3.86 6.69
N PHE A 65 17.47 3.13 5.81
CA PHE A 65 17.00 2.92 4.44
C PHE A 65 15.61 2.27 4.40
N ALA A 66 15.39 1.19 5.16
CA ALA A 66 14.10 0.51 5.18
C ALA A 66 12.97 1.37 5.75
N VAL A 67 13.23 2.13 6.82
CA VAL A 67 12.23 3.04 7.40
C VAL A 67 11.86 4.15 6.41
N LEU A 68 12.85 4.72 5.72
CA LEU A 68 12.61 5.77 4.72
C LEU A 68 11.88 5.24 3.48
N THR A 69 12.18 4.01 3.04
CA THR A 69 11.45 3.34 1.96
C THR A 69 9.99 3.14 2.37
N CYS A 70 9.75 2.67 3.60
CA CYS A 70 8.42 2.53 4.17
C CYS A 70 7.69 3.87 4.25
N PHE A 71 8.39 4.94 4.67
CA PHE A 71 7.84 6.29 4.70
C PHE A 71 7.40 6.78 3.32
N ASN A 72 8.19 6.57 2.28
CA ASN A 72 7.83 6.97 0.93
C ASN A 72 6.56 6.29 0.42
N ILE A 73 6.41 4.98 0.67
CA ILE A 73 5.22 4.22 0.30
C ILE A 73 3.98 4.75 1.06
N VAL A 74 4.10 4.92 2.38
CA VAL A 74 3.00 5.40 3.23
C VAL A 74 2.60 6.83 2.89
N ALA A 75 3.58 7.72 2.66
CA ALA A 75 3.34 9.10 2.26
C ALA A 75 2.63 9.17 0.90
N GLN A 76 3.09 8.40 -0.09
CA GLN A 76 2.45 8.33 -1.41
C GLN A 76 0.97 7.89 -1.28
N ALA A 77 0.71 6.81 -0.54
CA ALA A 77 -0.65 6.33 -0.31
C ALA A 77 -1.52 7.37 0.42
N PHE A 78 -0.98 8.03 1.45
CA PHE A 78 -1.67 9.08 2.18
C PHE A 78 -2.06 10.25 1.27
N PHE A 79 -1.12 10.75 0.45
CA PHE A 79 -1.42 11.88 -0.44
C PHE A 79 -2.44 11.48 -1.51
N ILE A 80 -2.38 10.28 -2.08
CA ILE A 80 -3.40 9.80 -3.02
C ILE A 80 -4.79 9.83 -2.37
N ILE A 81 -4.92 9.25 -1.18
CA ILE A 81 -6.20 9.23 -0.44
C ILE A 81 -6.65 10.67 -0.11
N TYR A 82 -5.74 11.52 0.33
CA TYR A 82 -6.00 12.92 0.63
C TYR A 82 -6.53 13.68 -0.60
N PHE A 83 -5.90 13.50 -1.76
CA PHE A 83 -6.33 14.10 -3.03
C PHE A 83 -7.68 13.57 -3.50
N LEU A 84 -7.98 12.28 -3.32
CA LEU A 84 -9.28 11.70 -3.67
C LEU A 84 -10.42 12.29 -2.81
N ILE A 85 -10.20 12.40 -1.50
CA ILE A 85 -11.18 12.91 -0.54
C ILE A 85 -11.38 14.42 -0.70
N LYS A 86 -10.29 15.18 -0.87
CA LYS A 86 -10.30 16.65 -0.93
C LYS A 86 -10.23 17.20 -2.36
N TYR A 87 -10.54 16.37 -3.35
CA TYR A 87 -10.45 16.71 -4.78
C TYR A 87 -11.10 18.06 -5.12
N GLU A 88 -12.32 18.32 -4.65
CA GLU A 88 -13.04 19.56 -4.98
C GLU A 88 -12.33 20.84 -4.55
N TYR A 89 -11.57 20.78 -3.45
CA TYR A 89 -10.90 21.94 -2.84
C TYR A 89 -9.49 22.11 -3.43
N LEU A 90 -8.75 21.00 -3.55
CA LEU A 90 -7.35 21.02 -3.99
C LEU A 90 -7.22 21.24 -5.51
N SER A 91 -8.25 20.90 -6.29
CA SER A 91 -8.22 20.98 -7.75
C SER A 91 -8.76 22.30 -8.32
N PHE A 92 -8.73 22.45 -9.65
CA PHE A 92 -9.32 23.61 -10.35
C PHE A 92 -10.83 23.51 -10.57
N ASN A 93 -11.53 22.62 -9.83
CA ASN A 93 -12.99 22.53 -9.86
C ASN A 93 -13.68 23.88 -9.56
N GLU A 94 -13.04 24.75 -8.78
CA GLU A 94 -13.54 26.10 -8.48
C GLU A 94 -13.68 26.98 -9.72
N ILE A 95 -12.75 26.85 -10.68
CA ILE A 95 -12.79 27.56 -11.96
C ILE A 95 -14.06 27.19 -12.70
N ARG A 96 -14.38 25.90 -12.73
CA ARG A 96 -15.57 25.37 -13.39
C ARG A 96 -16.87 25.74 -12.69
N SER A 97 -16.85 25.86 -11.36
CA SER A 97 -18.00 26.36 -10.59
C SER A 97 -18.20 27.89 -10.70
N ASN A 98 -17.53 28.56 -11.64
CA ASN A 98 -17.53 30.01 -11.85
C ASN A 98 -17.16 30.87 -10.64
N LYS A 99 -16.60 30.29 -9.57
CA LYS A 99 -16.16 31.07 -8.39
C LYS A 99 -15.11 32.11 -8.76
N TRP A 100 -14.28 31.81 -9.75
CA TRP A 100 -13.21 32.69 -10.22
C TRP A 100 -13.71 33.82 -11.15
N TYR A 101 -14.88 33.67 -11.76
CA TYR A 101 -15.41 34.67 -12.70
C TYR A 101 -15.62 36.03 -12.01
N VAL A 102 -16.23 36.02 -10.82
CA VAL A 102 -16.45 37.23 -10.01
C VAL A 102 -15.11 37.88 -9.64
N LEU A 103 -14.12 37.08 -9.24
CA LEU A 103 -12.78 37.57 -8.90
C LEU A 103 -12.09 38.20 -10.12
N ILE A 104 -12.18 37.59 -11.29
CA ILE A 104 -11.61 38.17 -12.52
C ILE A 104 -12.28 39.51 -12.84
N LYS A 105 -13.60 39.63 -12.69
CA LYS A 105 -14.33 40.90 -12.88
C LYS A 105 -13.98 41.97 -11.83
N MET A 106 -13.60 41.56 -10.62
CA MET A 106 -13.07 42.46 -9.59
C MET A 106 -11.60 42.90 -9.84
N GLY A 107 -10.99 42.50 -10.97
CA GLY A 107 -9.66 42.93 -11.39
C GLY A 107 -8.52 41.97 -11.02
N TYR A 108 -8.82 40.76 -10.52
CA TYR A 108 -7.79 39.75 -10.28
C TYR A 108 -7.35 39.10 -11.60
N LYS A 109 -6.03 38.93 -11.78
CA LYS A 109 -5.45 38.30 -12.97
C LYS A 109 -5.47 36.77 -12.83
N ALA A 110 -6.13 36.07 -13.76
CA ALA A 110 -6.23 34.61 -13.74
C ALA A 110 -4.87 33.87 -13.64
N PRO A 111 -3.80 34.26 -14.37
CA PRO A 111 -2.48 33.62 -14.22
C PRO A 111 -1.90 33.70 -12.79
N SER A 112 -2.12 34.82 -12.09
CA SER A 112 -1.66 34.99 -10.72
C SER A 112 -2.44 34.10 -9.75
N MET A 113 -3.75 33.94 -9.94
CA MET A 113 -4.57 33.05 -9.12
C MET A 113 -4.16 31.58 -9.30
N ILE A 114 -3.89 31.15 -10.54
CA ILE A 114 -3.37 29.80 -10.85
C ILE A 114 -2.04 29.57 -10.16
N PHE A 115 -1.10 30.51 -10.32
CA PHE A 115 0.22 30.41 -9.70
C PHE A 115 0.14 30.33 -8.18
N ASN A 116 -0.69 31.18 -7.56
CA ASN A 116 -0.91 31.17 -6.11
C ASN A 116 -1.50 29.83 -5.64
N LYS A 117 -2.46 29.26 -6.38
CA LYS A 117 -3.06 27.97 -6.04
C LYS A 117 -2.09 26.80 -6.15
N ILE A 118 -1.32 26.74 -7.24
CA ILE A 118 -0.26 25.72 -7.40
C ILE A 118 0.79 25.86 -6.30
N SER A 119 1.25 27.08 -6.03
CA SER A 119 2.27 27.35 -5.01
C SER A 119 1.80 26.99 -3.60
N ALA A 120 0.56 27.36 -3.24
CA ALA A 120 -0.02 27.01 -1.94
C ALA A 120 -0.15 25.50 -1.76
N LEU A 121 -0.56 24.77 -2.82
CA LEU A 121 -0.68 23.32 -2.79
C LEU A 121 0.68 22.64 -2.64
N LEU A 122 1.66 23.04 -3.46
CA LEU A 122 3.03 22.52 -3.38
C LEU A 122 3.62 22.78 -1.99
N PHE A 123 3.49 24.01 -1.47
CA PHE A 123 3.99 24.35 -0.15
C PHE A 123 3.35 23.51 0.97
N SER A 124 2.03 23.31 0.92
CA SER A 124 1.32 22.46 1.89
C SER A 124 1.83 21.03 1.88
N VAL A 125 2.08 20.48 0.69
CA VAL A 125 2.57 19.11 0.50
C VAL A 125 4.02 18.99 0.96
N LEU A 126 4.88 19.93 0.55
CA LEU A 126 6.28 19.99 0.95
C LEU A 126 6.42 20.03 2.48
N ILE A 127 5.67 20.90 3.17
CA ILE A 127 5.71 20.98 4.64
C ILE A 127 5.27 19.65 5.26
N THR A 128 4.13 19.12 4.84
CA THR A 128 3.55 17.91 5.43
C THR A 128 4.50 16.72 5.23
N TYR A 129 5.05 16.57 4.03
CA TYR A 129 6.02 15.52 3.70
C TYR A 129 7.34 15.69 4.46
N THR A 130 7.90 16.90 4.51
CA THR A 130 9.17 17.17 5.21
C THR A 130 9.07 16.89 6.70
N ILE A 131 7.99 17.34 7.34
CA ILE A 131 7.77 17.10 8.78
C ILE A 131 7.65 15.60 9.04
N GLY A 132 6.89 14.88 8.20
CA GLY A 132 6.77 13.42 8.34
C GLY A 132 8.09 12.70 8.13
N PHE A 133 8.89 13.12 7.15
CA PHE A 133 10.19 12.53 6.86
C PHE A 133 11.18 12.72 8.02
N VAL A 134 11.28 13.95 8.52
CA VAL A 134 12.13 14.28 9.69
C VAL A 134 11.66 13.52 10.93
N PHE A 135 10.34 13.44 11.14
CA PHE A 135 9.78 12.70 12.27
C PHE A 135 10.05 11.20 12.16
N ALA A 136 9.96 10.60 10.97
CA ALA A 136 10.31 9.20 10.75
C ALA A 136 11.81 8.94 11.04
N CYS A 137 12.70 9.83 10.59
CA CYS A 137 14.14 9.78 10.93
C CYS A 137 14.36 9.86 12.45
N PHE A 138 13.68 10.79 13.12
CA PHE A 138 13.76 10.96 14.56
C PHE A 138 13.30 9.69 15.30
N MET A 139 12.16 9.13 14.91
CA MET A 139 11.66 7.89 15.51
C MET A 139 12.60 6.71 15.28
N THR A 140 13.25 6.64 14.11
CA THR A 140 14.23 5.60 13.79
C THR A 140 15.45 5.66 14.73
N ALA A 141 15.81 6.82 15.25
CA ALA A 141 16.93 6.95 16.20
C ALA A 141 16.72 6.11 17.47
N PHE A 142 15.47 5.90 17.91
CA PHE A 142 15.16 5.05 19.06
C PHE A 142 15.43 3.56 18.82
N LEU A 143 15.47 3.12 17.56
CA LEU A 143 15.77 1.73 17.20
C LEU A 143 17.28 1.40 17.22
N LYS A 144 18.14 2.39 17.52
CA LYS A 144 19.61 2.24 17.55
C LYS A 144 20.21 1.70 16.23
N TYR A 145 19.54 1.95 15.10
CA TYR A 145 20.06 1.60 13.78
C TYR A 145 21.29 2.44 13.42
N PRO A 146 22.21 1.91 12.58
CA PRO A 146 23.39 2.65 12.15
C PRO A 146 22.97 3.91 11.38
N PHE A 147 23.41 5.07 11.89
CA PHE A 147 23.08 6.36 11.30
C PHE A 147 23.91 6.61 10.05
N VAL A 148 23.25 6.67 8.89
CA VAL A 148 23.89 6.90 7.59
C VAL A 148 23.18 8.05 6.88
N ILE A 149 23.79 9.24 6.95
CA ILE A 149 23.26 10.50 6.40
C ILE A 149 23.01 10.38 4.88
N GLY A 150 23.83 9.60 4.19
CA GLY A 150 23.80 9.46 2.74
C GLY A 150 22.45 9.02 2.17
N TYR A 151 21.63 8.30 2.94
CA TYR A 151 20.29 7.87 2.50
C TYR A 151 19.28 9.02 2.45
N PHE A 152 19.47 10.08 3.22
CA PHE A 152 18.37 11.00 3.51
C PHE A 152 17.96 11.81 2.29
N LEU A 153 18.94 12.36 1.58
CA LEU A 153 18.67 13.21 0.43
C LEU A 153 18.12 12.42 -0.78
N PRO A 154 18.74 11.30 -1.22
CA PRO A 154 18.15 10.46 -2.26
C PRO A 154 16.73 10.01 -1.92
N MET A 155 16.51 9.46 -0.72
CA MET A 155 15.20 8.95 -0.32
C MET A 155 14.14 10.05 -0.24
N TYR A 156 14.50 11.24 0.23
CA TYR A 156 13.60 12.39 0.24
C TYR A 156 13.19 12.82 -1.18
N ILE A 157 14.15 12.87 -2.11
CA ILE A 157 13.89 13.24 -3.51
C ILE A 157 12.99 12.21 -4.20
N THR A 158 13.25 10.91 -4.00
CA THR A 158 12.46 9.85 -4.63
C THR A 158 10.97 9.96 -4.30
N GLY A 159 10.61 10.08 -3.02
CA GLY A 159 9.21 10.13 -2.61
C GLY A 159 8.51 11.43 -2.99
N ILE A 160 9.20 12.58 -2.88
CA ILE A 160 8.56 13.87 -3.13
C ILE A 160 8.24 14.10 -4.59
N ILE A 161 9.07 13.59 -5.50
CA ILE A 161 8.86 13.72 -6.95
C ILE A 161 7.65 12.92 -7.40
N ASP A 162 7.45 11.72 -6.87
CA ASP A 162 6.25 10.92 -7.13
C ASP A 162 4.98 11.67 -6.73
N ILE A 163 4.99 12.27 -5.53
CA ILE A 163 3.84 13.01 -5.01
C ILE A 163 3.58 14.26 -5.86
N ILE A 164 4.63 15.02 -6.21
CA ILE A 164 4.51 16.21 -7.06
C ILE A 164 3.93 15.85 -8.44
N LEU A 165 4.37 14.75 -9.04
CA LEU A 165 3.84 14.29 -10.33
C LEU A 165 2.33 14.01 -10.25
N ILE A 166 1.90 13.26 -9.22
CA ILE A 166 0.47 12.95 -8.99
C ILE A 166 -0.35 14.24 -8.84
N ILE A 167 0.19 15.23 -8.13
CA ILE A 167 -0.44 16.54 -7.93
C ILE A 167 -0.66 17.24 -9.27
N PHE A 168 0.37 17.36 -10.09
CA PHE A 168 0.26 18.05 -11.37
C PHE A 168 -0.71 17.34 -12.32
N ILE A 169 -0.66 16.01 -12.40
CA ILE A 169 -1.62 15.24 -13.20
C ILE A 169 -3.05 15.45 -12.68
N SER A 170 -3.25 15.45 -11.35
CA SER A 170 -4.56 15.69 -10.74
C SER A 170 -5.08 17.12 -10.97
N LEU A 171 -4.20 18.12 -10.98
CA LEU A 171 -4.56 19.50 -11.26
C LEU A 171 -4.96 19.66 -12.72
N THR A 172 -4.16 19.13 -13.65
CA THR A 172 -4.45 19.20 -15.08
C THR A 172 -5.74 18.48 -15.44
N SER A 173 -5.97 17.27 -14.91
CA SER A 173 -7.17 16.48 -15.19
C SER A 173 -8.46 17.22 -14.77
N SER A 174 -8.39 17.98 -13.69
CA SER A 174 -9.53 18.72 -13.17
C SER A 174 -10.09 19.82 -14.10
N LEU A 175 -9.28 20.31 -15.03
CA LEU A 175 -9.69 21.30 -16.02
C LEU A 175 -10.51 20.68 -17.16
N PHE A 176 -10.26 19.42 -17.48
CA PHE A 176 -10.85 18.74 -18.65
C PHE A 176 -12.02 17.83 -18.28
N ILE A 177 -11.99 17.19 -17.11
CA ILE A 177 -12.98 16.17 -16.73
C ILE A 177 -14.17 16.80 -16.00
N LYS A 178 -15.35 16.82 -16.65
CA LYS A 178 -16.59 17.41 -16.10
C LYS A 178 -17.14 16.66 -14.88
N ASN A 179 -17.19 15.33 -14.92
CA ASN A 179 -17.72 14.54 -13.80
C ASN A 179 -16.64 14.34 -12.72
N GLN A 180 -16.98 14.63 -11.46
CA GLN A 180 -16.04 14.47 -10.34
C GLN A 180 -15.60 13.03 -10.14
N GLN A 181 -16.49 12.07 -10.37
CA GLN A 181 -16.21 10.64 -10.23
C GLN A 181 -15.15 10.20 -11.25
N ASN A 182 -15.30 10.61 -12.51
CA ASN A 182 -14.34 10.34 -13.56
C ASN A 182 -12.97 10.95 -13.25
N ALA A 183 -12.93 12.11 -12.58
CA ALA A 183 -11.68 12.72 -12.18
C ALA A 183 -10.99 11.95 -11.05
N ARG A 184 -11.75 11.39 -10.09
CA ARG A 184 -11.21 10.48 -9.06
C ARG A 184 -10.63 9.21 -9.69
N TYR A 185 -11.31 8.61 -10.67
CA TYR A 185 -10.75 7.47 -11.41
C TYR A 185 -9.48 7.83 -12.16
N PHE A 186 -9.39 9.04 -12.70
CA PHE A 186 -8.18 9.51 -13.37
C PHE A 186 -6.99 9.68 -12.41
N ILE A 187 -7.22 10.06 -11.15
CA ILE A 187 -6.17 10.08 -10.11
C ILE A 187 -5.67 8.67 -9.81
N VAL A 188 -6.56 7.67 -9.75
CA VAL A 188 -6.13 6.27 -9.57
C VAL A 188 -5.36 5.79 -10.80
N ALA A 189 -5.82 6.12 -12.00
CA ALA A 189 -5.14 5.80 -13.24
C ALA A 189 -3.74 6.44 -13.35
N SER A 190 -3.54 7.65 -12.80
CA SER A 190 -2.22 8.29 -12.80
C SER A 190 -1.20 7.57 -11.91
N VAL A 191 -1.64 6.90 -10.85
CA VAL A 191 -0.79 6.04 -10.03
C VAL A 191 -0.33 4.81 -10.81
N LEU A 192 -1.25 4.18 -11.56
CA LEU A 192 -0.90 3.05 -12.43
C LEU A 192 0.07 3.47 -13.53
N LEU A 193 -0.12 4.66 -14.13
CA LEU A 193 0.80 5.23 -15.09
C LEU A 193 2.19 5.46 -14.46
N LEU A 194 2.26 5.96 -13.23
CA LEU A 194 3.51 6.16 -12.51
C LEU A 194 4.24 4.84 -12.27
N ILE A 195 3.53 3.79 -11.84
CA ILE A 195 4.09 2.44 -11.69
C ILE A 195 4.63 1.94 -13.04
N PHE A 196 3.86 2.10 -14.11
CA PHE A 196 4.28 1.73 -15.45
C PHE A 196 5.57 2.46 -15.88
N ILE A 197 5.67 3.78 -15.66
CA ILE A 197 6.88 4.56 -15.99
C ILE A 197 8.08 4.05 -15.18
N LYS A 198 7.90 3.77 -13.88
CA LYS A 198 8.97 3.24 -13.01
C LYS A 198 9.48 1.87 -13.45
N LEU A 199 8.59 1.00 -13.92
CA LEU A 199 8.97 -0.32 -14.44
C LEU A 199 9.76 -0.19 -15.75
N ASN A 200 9.30 0.63 -16.70
CA ASN A 200 9.98 0.80 -17.99
C ASN A 200 11.36 1.49 -17.86
N THR A 201 11.52 2.39 -16.90
CA THR A 201 12.80 3.08 -16.65
C THR A 201 13.74 2.28 -15.75
N ASN A 202 13.33 1.11 -15.27
CA ASN A 202 14.05 0.31 -14.28
C ASN A 202 14.37 1.09 -12.98
N TYR A 203 13.58 2.12 -12.67
CA TYR A 203 13.80 2.98 -11.51
C TYR A 203 13.66 2.21 -10.19
N PHE A 204 12.77 1.23 -10.13
CA PHE A 204 12.50 0.45 -8.92
C PHE A 204 13.71 -0.38 -8.45
N SER A 205 14.52 -0.91 -9.38
CA SER A 205 15.72 -1.68 -9.01
C SER A 205 16.78 -0.77 -8.38
N THR A 206 16.87 0.47 -8.84
CA THR A 206 17.78 1.47 -8.27
C THR A 206 17.30 1.90 -6.88
N THR A 207 16.03 2.29 -6.73
CA THR A 207 15.50 2.76 -5.43
C THR A 207 15.40 1.68 -4.36
N SER A 208 15.28 0.41 -4.75
CA SER A 208 15.25 -0.71 -3.81
C SER A 208 16.64 -1.17 -3.36
N ASN A 209 17.69 -0.72 -4.04
CA ASN A 209 19.06 -1.10 -3.72
C ASN A 209 19.72 -0.07 -2.79
N ARG A 210 20.14 -0.56 -1.63
CA ARG A 210 20.75 0.23 -0.56
C ARG A 210 22.05 0.93 -0.98
N ASP A 211 22.86 0.31 -1.84
CA ASP A 211 24.18 0.83 -2.18
C ASP A 211 24.08 2.06 -3.08
N TYR A 212 23.20 2.02 -4.08
CA TYR A 212 22.91 3.18 -4.93
C TYR A 212 22.32 4.34 -4.11
N MET A 213 21.47 4.06 -3.13
CA MET A 213 20.84 5.10 -2.31
C MET A 213 21.77 5.70 -1.25
N ARG A 214 22.98 5.17 -1.03
CA ARG A 214 23.91 5.65 0.00
C ARG A 214 24.56 7.00 -0.36
N SER A 215 24.53 7.40 -1.62
CA SER A 215 25.14 8.66 -2.07
C SER A 215 24.32 9.29 -3.20
N MET A 216 24.42 10.62 -3.36
CA MET A 216 23.77 11.31 -4.47
C MET A 216 24.32 10.86 -5.83
N SER A 217 25.63 10.59 -5.92
CA SER A 217 26.25 10.08 -7.15
C SER A 217 25.75 8.69 -7.53
N GLY A 218 25.58 7.80 -6.54
CA GLY A 218 24.99 6.47 -6.76
C GLY A 218 23.50 6.54 -7.13
N PHE A 219 22.77 7.51 -6.55
CA PHE A 219 21.37 7.75 -6.87
C PHE A 219 21.18 8.21 -8.33
N LEU A 220 22.03 9.13 -8.80
CA LEU A 220 22.01 9.69 -10.15
C LEU A 220 22.61 8.72 -11.19
N ASN A 221 22.14 7.47 -11.17
CA ASN A 221 22.40 6.49 -12.22
C ASN A 221 21.56 6.79 -13.48
N GLU A 222 21.92 6.20 -14.61
CA GLU A 222 21.25 6.36 -15.91
C GLU A 222 19.73 6.15 -15.80
N SER A 223 19.28 5.07 -15.15
CA SER A 223 17.86 4.77 -14.92
C SER A 223 17.13 5.88 -14.16
N THR A 224 17.75 6.42 -13.11
CA THR A 224 17.20 7.53 -12.33
C THR A 224 17.13 8.81 -13.15
N ILE A 225 18.18 9.15 -13.90
CA ILE A 225 18.23 10.36 -14.71
C ILE A 225 17.13 10.33 -15.77
N ILE A 226 16.96 9.19 -16.47
CA ILE A 226 15.90 9.01 -17.47
C ILE A 226 14.53 9.20 -16.81
N TYR A 227 14.28 8.53 -15.68
CA TYR A 227 13.02 8.67 -14.95
C TYR A 227 12.76 10.14 -14.56
N MET A 228 13.73 10.79 -13.94
CA MET A 228 13.62 12.19 -13.50
C MET A 228 13.33 13.12 -14.67
N LEU A 229 14.01 12.94 -15.81
CA LEU A 229 13.79 13.73 -17.01
C LEU A 229 12.38 13.53 -17.58
N THR A 230 11.88 12.28 -17.61
CA THR A 230 10.50 12.00 -18.05
C THR A 230 9.47 12.65 -17.12
N VAL A 231 9.69 12.61 -15.81
CA VAL A 231 8.77 13.20 -14.83
C VAL A 231 8.76 14.72 -14.94
N VAL A 232 9.94 15.35 -15.07
CA VAL A 232 10.06 16.80 -15.27
C VAL A 232 9.38 17.23 -16.57
N ALA A 233 9.55 16.46 -17.66
CA ALA A 233 8.87 16.74 -18.92
C ALA A 233 7.34 16.69 -18.80
N ILE A 234 6.80 15.66 -18.12
CA ILE A 234 5.35 15.54 -17.87
C ILE A 234 4.85 16.72 -17.02
N ILE A 235 5.57 17.07 -15.95
CA ILE A 235 5.22 18.21 -15.10
C ILE A 235 5.20 19.51 -15.90
N ALA A 236 6.20 19.75 -16.75
CA ALA A 236 6.26 20.95 -17.59
C ALA A 236 5.05 21.05 -18.54
N VAL A 237 4.67 19.94 -19.17
CA VAL A 237 3.46 19.86 -20.02
C VAL A 237 2.20 20.12 -19.19
N CYS A 238 2.06 19.50 -18.02
CA CYS A 238 0.94 19.73 -17.11
C CYS A 238 0.80 21.19 -16.69
N VAL A 239 1.90 21.85 -16.34
CA VAL A 239 1.93 23.28 -15.99
C VAL A 239 1.46 24.13 -17.17
N GLY A 240 1.99 23.89 -18.38
CA GLY A 240 1.57 24.60 -19.59
C GLY A 240 0.07 24.45 -19.88
N LEU A 241 -0.43 23.21 -19.80
CA LEU A 241 -1.87 22.92 -19.97
C LEU A 241 -2.72 23.58 -18.88
N CYS A 242 -2.24 23.68 -17.64
CA CYS A 242 -2.95 24.37 -16.58
C CYS A 242 -3.12 25.86 -16.89
N PHE A 243 -2.07 26.56 -17.35
CA PHE A 243 -2.17 27.97 -17.70
C PHE A 243 -3.07 28.22 -18.93
N ILE A 244 -2.95 27.41 -19.97
CA ILE A 244 -3.77 27.54 -21.20
C ILE A 244 -5.24 27.18 -20.91
N GLY A 245 -5.47 26.02 -20.31
CA GLY A 245 -6.80 25.48 -20.02
C GLY A 245 -7.57 26.36 -19.04
N ALA A 246 -6.94 26.79 -17.94
CA ALA A 246 -7.61 27.64 -16.97
C ALA A 246 -7.93 29.04 -17.52
N LYS A 247 -7.06 29.62 -18.37
CA LYS A 247 -7.39 30.90 -19.05
C LYS A 247 -8.63 30.75 -19.93
N LYS A 248 -8.72 29.67 -20.70
CA LYS A 248 -9.87 29.39 -21.57
C LYS A 248 -11.15 29.15 -20.76
N VAL A 249 -11.10 28.34 -19.70
CA VAL A 249 -12.28 27.97 -18.91
C VAL A 249 -12.78 29.15 -18.05
N SER A 250 -11.87 29.96 -17.51
CA SER A 250 -12.23 31.10 -16.63
C SER A 250 -12.85 32.30 -17.35
N SER A 251 -12.72 32.40 -18.68
CA SER A 251 -13.31 33.50 -19.47
C SER A 251 -14.77 33.26 -19.87
N PHE A 252 -15.28 32.02 -19.77
CA PHE A 252 -16.66 31.69 -20.15
C PHE A 252 -17.57 31.65 -18.92
N VAL A 253 -18.76 32.23 -19.04
CA VAL A 253 -19.83 32.05 -18.05
C VAL A 253 -20.52 30.71 -18.32
N TYR A 254 -20.31 29.73 -17.47
CA TYR A 254 -21.22 28.57 -17.41
C TYR A 254 -22.45 28.96 -16.57
N SER A 255 -23.50 29.48 -17.19
CA SER A 255 -24.78 29.67 -16.50
C SER A 255 -25.37 28.31 -16.13
N THR A 256 -25.04 27.80 -14.95
CA THR A 256 -25.71 26.63 -14.35
C THR A 256 -26.54 27.00 -13.13
N GLN A 257 -26.66 28.28 -12.80
CA GLN A 257 -27.60 28.75 -11.78
C GLN A 257 -28.76 29.47 -12.47
N GLY A 258 -29.89 28.77 -12.58
CA GLY A 258 -31.15 29.35 -13.03
C GLY A 258 -31.83 28.68 -14.24
N ILE A 259 -31.56 27.40 -14.54
CA ILE A 259 -32.44 26.63 -15.43
C ILE A 259 -33.41 25.86 -14.54
N PRO A 260 -34.70 26.26 -14.46
CA PRO A 260 -35.71 25.46 -13.76
C PRO A 260 -35.85 24.09 -14.45
N ASP A 261 -36.12 23.05 -13.67
CA ASP A 261 -36.05 21.62 -14.02
C ASP A 261 -36.91 21.16 -15.23
N ASN A 262 -37.61 22.07 -15.92
CA ASN A 262 -38.51 21.76 -17.03
C ASN A 262 -38.26 22.66 -18.26
N ILE A 263 -37.07 22.62 -18.85
CA ILE A 263 -36.89 23.12 -20.22
C ILE A 263 -36.71 21.96 -21.19
N VAL A 264 -37.75 21.73 -21.98
CA VAL A 264 -37.70 20.90 -23.18
C VAL A 264 -36.91 21.66 -24.24
N ILE A 265 -35.73 21.17 -24.60
CA ILE A 265 -35.00 21.70 -25.75
C ILE A 265 -35.61 21.06 -27.00
N ILE A 266 -36.36 21.86 -27.76
CA ILE A 266 -36.92 21.47 -29.05
C ILE A 266 -35.84 21.71 -30.12
N ASN A 267 -35.35 20.64 -30.75
CA ASN A 267 -34.51 20.77 -31.94
C ASN A 267 -35.38 21.24 -33.13
N ARG A 268 -34.78 21.85 -34.17
CA ARG A 268 -35.49 22.37 -35.38
C ARG A 268 -36.35 21.33 -36.15
N GLU A 269 -36.30 20.06 -35.75
CA GLU A 269 -37.08 18.94 -36.30
C GLU A 269 -38.22 18.44 -35.37
N GLY A 270 -38.56 19.19 -34.31
CA GLY A 270 -39.74 18.90 -33.48
C GLY A 270 -39.63 17.69 -32.54
N LYS A 271 -38.45 17.08 -32.40
CA LYS A 271 -38.25 15.98 -31.43
C LYS A 271 -37.91 16.50 -30.03
N ILE A 272 -38.80 16.24 -29.08
CA ILE A 272 -38.66 16.51 -27.65
C ILE A 272 -37.62 15.52 -27.08
N LYS A 273 -36.46 16.03 -26.64
CA LYS A 273 -35.58 15.29 -25.72
C LYS A 273 -35.78 15.86 -24.32
N THR A 274 -36.50 15.13 -23.48
CA THR A 274 -36.45 15.35 -22.05
C THR A 274 -35.03 15.01 -21.58
N VAL A 275 -34.34 15.98 -20.98
CA VAL A 275 -33.13 15.71 -20.21
C VAL A 275 -33.60 15.06 -18.92
N HIS A 276 -33.97 13.79 -18.98
CA HIS A 276 -33.96 12.98 -17.77
C HIS A 276 -32.54 13.03 -17.24
N SER A 277 -32.41 13.52 -16.00
CA SER A 277 -31.24 13.32 -15.15
C SER A 277 -30.68 11.94 -15.44
N GLN A 278 -29.46 11.91 -15.99
CA GLN A 278 -28.79 10.67 -16.35
C GLN A 278 -29.00 9.65 -15.23
N ASP A 279 -29.57 8.52 -15.63
CA ASP A 279 -29.93 7.37 -14.83
C ASP A 279 -28.68 6.77 -14.19
N THR A 280 -28.19 7.43 -13.13
CA THR A 280 -27.07 6.99 -12.27
C THR A 280 -27.51 5.87 -11.31
N SER A 281 -28.75 5.40 -11.44
CA SER A 281 -29.38 4.46 -10.50
C SER A 281 -28.94 3.01 -10.68
N LYS A 282 -28.47 2.59 -11.86
CA LYS A 282 -28.08 1.19 -12.13
C LYS A 282 -26.61 0.90 -11.82
N THR A 283 -25.70 1.80 -12.19
CA THR A 283 -24.25 1.64 -11.94
C THR A 283 -23.93 1.74 -10.44
N SER A 284 -24.58 2.65 -9.71
CA SER A 284 -24.46 2.76 -8.25
C SER A 284 -25.00 1.52 -7.51
N LYS A 285 -26.05 0.86 -8.02
CA LYS A 285 -26.58 -0.38 -7.42
C LYS A 285 -25.61 -1.56 -7.55
N ILE A 286 -25.06 -1.80 -8.75
CA ILE A 286 -24.09 -2.88 -8.97
C ILE A 286 -22.82 -2.63 -8.16
N LEU A 287 -22.31 -1.40 -8.17
CA LEU A 287 -21.12 -1.02 -7.41
C LEU A 287 -21.35 -1.17 -5.90
N ASN A 288 -22.52 -0.81 -5.39
CA ASN A 288 -22.89 -1.04 -3.98
C ASN A 288 -22.98 -2.54 -3.64
N ILE A 289 -23.51 -3.37 -4.54
CA ILE A 289 -23.54 -4.83 -4.36
C ILE A 289 -22.11 -5.38 -4.32
N CYS A 290 -21.24 -4.95 -5.24
CA CYS A 290 -19.83 -5.36 -5.27
C CYS A 290 -19.08 -4.94 -4.00
N ILE A 291 -19.25 -3.70 -3.54
CA ILE A 291 -18.60 -3.21 -2.32
C ILE A 291 -19.10 -3.97 -1.09
N ASN A 292 -20.41 -4.23 -1.01
CA ASN A 292 -20.97 -5.04 0.07
C ASN A 292 -20.45 -6.47 0.04
N ALA A 293 -20.43 -7.10 -1.13
CA ALA A 293 -19.90 -8.46 -1.30
C ALA A 293 -18.42 -8.52 -0.91
N LEU A 294 -17.62 -7.53 -1.33
CA LEU A 294 -16.21 -7.44 -0.99
C LEU A 294 -15.98 -7.25 0.52
N LEU A 295 -16.76 -6.38 1.17
CA LEU A 295 -16.69 -6.18 2.62
C LEU A 295 -17.07 -7.45 3.39
N ILE A 296 -18.15 -8.13 2.98
CA ILE A 296 -18.58 -9.40 3.60
C ILE A 296 -17.51 -10.46 3.41
N LEU A 297 -16.98 -10.62 2.19
CA LEU A 297 -15.92 -11.57 1.89
C LEU A 297 -14.66 -11.30 2.71
N PHE A 298 -14.30 -10.03 2.89
CA PHE A 298 -13.17 -9.62 3.72
C PHE A 298 -13.39 -9.98 5.21
N ILE A 299 -14.58 -9.71 5.75
CA ILE A 299 -14.93 -10.07 7.13
C ILE A 299 -14.88 -11.60 7.32
N LEU A 300 -15.48 -12.36 6.41
CA LEU A 300 -15.46 -13.82 6.45
C LEU A 300 -14.04 -14.38 6.35
N SER A 301 -13.22 -13.83 5.45
CA SER A 301 -11.81 -14.22 5.30
C SER A 301 -11.02 -13.94 6.58
N SER A 302 -11.20 -12.77 7.19
CA SER A 302 -10.51 -12.42 8.44
C SER A 302 -10.96 -13.31 9.61
N LEU A 303 -12.23 -13.71 9.67
CA LEU A 303 -12.72 -14.65 10.68
C LEU A 303 -12.18 -16.06 10.46
N ALA A 304 -12.17 -16.55 9.22
CA ALA A 304 -11.60 -17.85 8.86
C ALA A 304 -10.10 -17.93 9.20
N LEU A 305 -9.38 -16.84 8.97
CA LEU A 305 -7.97 -16.71 9.31
C LEU A 305 -7.75 -16.76 10.83
N ASN A 306 -8.57 -16.05 11.62
CA ASN A 306 -8.53 -16.14 13.07
C ASN A 306 -8.74 -17.57 13.58
N LEU A 307 -9.71 -18.30 13.00
CA LEU A 307 -9.94 -19.70 13.33
C LEU A 307 -8.75 -20.59 12.95
N LEU A 308 -8.14 -20.36 11.79
CA LEU A 308 -6.95 -21.08 11.33
C LEU A 308 -5.77 -20.85 12.29
N VAL A 309 -5.52 -19.61 12.69
CA VAL A 309 -4.44 -19.27 13.63
C VAL A 309 -4.68 -19.92 14.98
N LEU A 310 -5.93 -19.95 15.46
CA LEU A 310 -6.29 -20.65 16.69
C LEU A 310 -6.09 -22.17 16.55
N ALA A 311 -6.49 -22.76 15.43
CA ALA A 311 -6.29 -24.18 15.17
C ALA A 311 -4.80 -24.56 15.13
N VAL A 312 -3.96 -23.76 14.46
CA VAL A 312 -2.50 -23.96 14.40
C VAL A 312 -1.84 -23.69 15.75
N SER A 313 -2.30 -22.69 16.50
CA SER A 313 -1.78 -22.39 17.84
C SER A 313 -2.14 -23.46 18.87
N VAL A 314 -3.26 -24.18 18.69
CA VAL A 314 -3.67 -25.32 19.53
C VAL A 314 -2.96 -26.60 19.10
N ALA A 315 -2.60 -26.72 17.82
CA ALA A 315 -1.78 -27.82 17.26
C ALA A 315 -0.29 -27.72 17.65
N THR A 316 -0.01 -27.30 18.89
CA THR A 316 1.30 -27.39 19.53
C THR A 316 1.82 -28.84 19.61
N PRO A 317 3.15 -29.06 19.72
CA PRO A 317 3.87 -30.32 19.46
C PRO A 317 3.37 -31.60 20.17
N GLU A 318 2.51 -31.47 21.19
CA GLU A 318 2.04 -32.60 21.98
C GLU A 318 0.69 -33.17 21.52
N LYS A 319 -0.12 -32.39 20.79
CA LYS A 319 -1.45 -32.81 20.29
C LYS A 319 -1.69 -32.25 18.90
N GLU A 320 -1.20 -32.96 17.90
CA GLU A 320 -1.46 -32.65 16.50
C GLU A 320 -2.92 -33.00 16.15
N ILE A 321 -3.65 -32.03 15.61
CA ILE A 321 -4.99 -32.27 15.08
C ILE A 321 -4.86 -32.41 13.56
N ALA A 322 -5.06 -33.63 13.07
CA ALA A 322 -5.15 -33.86 11.63
C ALA A 322 -6.46 -33.25 11.11
N ILE A 323 -6.34 -32.27 10.21
CA ILE A 323 -7.48 -31.64 9.55
C ILE A 323 -7.61 -32.28 8.17
N SER A 324 -8.67 -33.07 7.95
CA SER A 324 -8.91 -33.76 6.68
C SER A 324 -7.74 -34.66 6.22
N GLY A 325 -7.09 -35.36 7.16
CA GLY A 325 -5.95 -36.24 6.88
C GLY A 325 -4.62 -35.52 6.63
N LYS A 326 -4.59 -34.19 6.75
CA LYS A 326 -3.38 -33.38 6.68
C LYS A 326 -3.02 -32.81 8.05
N ILE A 327 -1.73 -32.83 8.35
CA ILE A 327 -1.14 -32.31 9.58
C ILE A 327 -0.50 -30.95 9.23
N PRO A 328 -1.10 -29.83 9.64
CA PRO A 328 -0.48 -28.52 9.49
C PRO A 328 0.63 -28.34 10.54
N TYR A 329 1.82 -27.97 10.08
CA TYR A 329 2.98 -27.77 10.93
C TYR A 329 3.70 -26.47 10.53
N VAL A 330 4.02 -25.63 11.51
CA VAL A 330 4.84 -24.43 11.28
C VAL A 330 6.29 -24.81 11.52
N PHE A 331 7.11 -24.76 10.48
CA PHE A 331 8.49 -25.22 10.54
C PHE A 331 9.35 -24.24 11.37
N GLN A 332 10.00 -24.70 12.44
CA GLN A 332 10.73 -23.81 13.37
C GLN A 332 12.26 -23.85 13.21
N SER A 333 12.79 -24.72 12.34
CA SER A 333 14.23 -24.87 12.11
C SER A 333 14.63 -24.34 10.72
N ILE A 334 15.93 -24.45 10.39
CA ILE A 334 16.50 -24.15 9.08
C ILE A 334 17.04 -25.40 8.38
N THR A 335 16.77 -26.59 8.93
CA THR A 335 17.45 -27.86 8.61
C THR A 335 17.11 -28.42 7.22
N ILE A 336 16.04 -27.96 6.59
CA ILE A 336 15.56 -28.40 5.27
C ILE A 336 15.60 -27.23 4.25
N SER A 337 16.30 -26.14 4.58
CA SER A 337 16.52 -25.03 3.64
C SER A 337 17.39 -25.51 2.47
N PRO A 338 17.11 -25.11 1.21
CA PRO A 338 16.18 -24.05 0.78
C PRO A 338 14.75 -24.51 0.46
N GLU A 339 14.41 -25.81 0.58
CA GLU A 339 13.08 -26.32 0.22
C GLU A 339 12.01 -25.88 1.24
N ILE A 340 12.35 -25.90 2.53
CA ILE A 340 11.49 -25.41 3.62
C ILE A 340 12.27 -24.37 4.42
N GLU A 341 11.72 -23.16 4.53
CA GLU A 341 12.30 -22.10 5.33
C GLU A 341 11.64 -22.03 6.72
N LYS A 342 12.35 -21.38 7.65
CA LYS A 342 11.82 -21.13 8.99
C LYS A 342 10.52 -20.33 8.90
N ASN A 343 9.55 -20.72 9.72
CA ASN A 343 8.17 -20.23 9.82
C ASN A 343 7.29 -20.45 8.58
N ASP A 344 7.69 -21.30 7.64
CA ASP A 344 6.80 -21.76 6.58
C ASP A 344 5.70 -22.65 7.15
N LEU A 345 4.50 -22.54 6.58
CA LEU A 345 3.42 -23.50 6.85
C LEU A 345 3.61 -24.72 5.96
N VAL A 346 3.82 -25.87 6.57
CA VAL A 346 4.02 -27.14 5.90
C VAL A 346 2.83 -28.05 6.17
N LEU A 347 2.34 -28.73 5.14
CA LEU A 347 1.28 -29.73 5.25
C LEU A 347 1.88 -31.11 5.04
N PHE A 348 1.77 -31.97 6.05
CA PHE A 348 2.11 -33.39 5.95
C PHE A 348 0.85 -34.22 5.73
N ASN A 349 0.88 -35.15 4.77
CA ASN A 349 -0.15 -36.17 4.69
C ASN A 349 0.06 -37.15 5.84
N LYS A 350 -0.98 -37.40 6.64
CA LYS A 350 -0.93 -38.45 7.65
C LYS A 350 -0.84 -39.79 6.94
N ILE A 351 0.16 -40.58 7.28
CA ILE A 351 0.41 -41.89 6.69
C ILE A 351 0.32 -42.98 7.75
N ASP A 352 -0.09 -44.16 7.30
CA ASP A 352 -0.06 -45.38 8.10
C ASP A 352 1.24 -46.16 7.83
N GLU A 353 1.51 -47.20 8.62
CA GLU A 353 2.72 -48.04 8.53
C GLU A 353 2.88 -48.70 7.16
N ASN A 354 1.78 -48.99 6.47
CA ASN A 354 1.76 -49.63 5.15
C ASN A 354 2.09 -48.68 3.99
N PHE A 355 2.25 -47.39 4.26
CA PHE A 355 2.59 -46.43 3.21
C PHE A 355 4.03 -46.64 2.73
N VAL A 356 4.22 -46.75 1.41
CA VAL A 356 5.54 -46.93 0.79
C VAL A 356 6.28 -45.60 0.76
N LEU A 357 7.31 -45.48 1.60
CA LEU A 357 8.22 -44.35 1.63
C LEU A 357 9.23 -44.44 0.47
N LYS A 358 9.68 -43.29 -0.02
CA LYS A 358 10.71 -43.21 -1.07
C LYS A 358 11.92 -42.43 -0.57
N GLU A 359 13.08 -42.75 -1.13
CA GLU A 359 14.28 -41.92 -0.94
C GLU A 359 14.02 -40.51 -1.49
N GLY A 360 14.44 -39.51 -0.73
CA GLY A 360 14.18 -38.10 -1.00
C GLY A 360 12.90 -37.53 -0.38
N ASP A 361 12.00 -38.36 0.16
CA ASP A 361 10.81 -37.87 0.87
C ASP A 361 11.20 -37.15 2.16
N VAL A 362 10.59 -35.99 2.41
CA VAL A 362 10.70 -35.28 3.69
C VAL A 362 9.62 -35.80 4.63
N VAL A 363 10.03 -36.34 5.77
CA VAL A 363 9.15 -37.04 6.70
C VAL A 363 9.05 -36.34 8.05
N LEU A 364 7.89 -36.51 8.67
CA LEU A 364 7.59 -36.07 10.04
C LEU A 364 7.57 -37.31 10.94
N PHE A 365 8.42 -37.32 11.95
CA PHE A 365 8.52 -38.43 12.90
C PHE A 365 8.75 -37.95 14.32
N LYS A 366 8.45 -38.84 15.28
CA LYS A 366 8.59 -38.55 16.71
C LYS A 366 9.54 -39.53 17.36
N GLU A 367 10.63 -39.00 17.91
CA GLU A 367 11.64 -39.79 18.62
C GLU A 367 11.95 -39.15 19.97
N ASN A 368 11.99 -39.95 21.04
CA ASN A 368 12.23 -39.47 22.41
C ASN A 368 11.30 -38.33 22.85
N GLY A 369 10.05 -38.34 22.38
CA GLY A 369 9.05 -37.32 22.69
C GLY A 369 9.20 -36.01 21.91
N LYS A 370 10.25 -35.86 21.09
CA LYS A 370 10.48 -34.70 20.23
C LYS A 370 10.10 -35.01 18.79
N ILE A 371 9.64 -33.98 18.09
CA ILE A 371 9.25 -34.07 16.68
C ILE A 371 10.44 -33.60 15.83
N TYR A 372 10.73 -34.38 14.80
CA TYR A 372 11.77 -34.09 13.83
C TYR A 372 11.19 -34.10 12.41
N VAL A 373 11.80 -33.29 11.55
CA VAL A 373 11.45 -33.17 10.14
C VAL A 373 12.75 -33.26 9.35
N GLU A 374 12.94 -34.38 8.67
CA GLU A 374 14.19 -34.76 8.03
C GLU A 374 13.91 -35.48 6.70
N ARG A 375 14.93 -35.59 5.85
CA ARG A 375 14.82 -36.21 4.53
C ARG A 375 15.34 -37.64 4.57
N ILE A 376 14.61 -38.57 3.95
CA ILE A 376 15.07 -39.94 3.77
C ILE A 376 16.24 -39.97 2.79
N GLN A 377 17.41 -40.42 3.27
CA GLN A 377 18.62 -40.62 2.46
C GLN A 377 18.73 -42.04 1.92
N GLY A 378 18.22 -43.03 2.66
CA GLY A 378 18.29 -44.43 2.27
C GLY A 378 17.26 -45.29 2.99
N ILE A 379 16.74 -46.29 2.28
CA ILE A 379 15.80 -47.27 2.83
C ILE A 379 16.45 -48.65 2.75
N ASN A 380 16.96 -49.15 3.87
CA ASN A 380 17.41 -50.52 4.02
C ASN A 380 16.26 -51.37 4.59
N ASN A 381 16.25 -52.68 4.31
CA ASN A 381 15.15 -53.61 4.65
C ASN A 381 14.65 -53.56 6.11
N GLU A 382 15.45 -53.03 7.04
CA GLU A 382 15.09 -52.89 8.47
C GLU A 382 15.40 -51.51 9.08
N SER A 383 16.03 -50.58 8.33
CA SER A 383 16.40 -49.26 8.84
C SER A 383 16.18 -48.17 7.81
N ILE A 384 15.49 -47.11 8.22
CA ILE A 384 15.30 -45.90 7.43
C ILE A 384 16.31 -44.90 7.94
N THR A 385 17.18 -44.44 7.05
CA THR A 385 18.18 -43.43 7.38
C THR A 385 17.67 -42.08 6.94
N VAL A 386 17.56 -41.15 7.89
CA VAL A 386 17.14 -39.77 7.67
C VAL A 386 18.25 -38.81 8.04
N ASP A 387 18.27 -37.66 7.38
CA ASP A 387 19.23 -36.61 7.65
C ASP A 387 18.66 -35.23 7.30
N ILE A 388 19.36 -34.18 7.75
CA ILE A 388 19.07 -32.79 7.44
C ILE A 388 19.78 -32.35 6.15
N ASP A 389 19.16 -31.44 5.40
CA ASP A 389 19.76 -30.90 4.17
C ASP A 389 20.72 -29.74 4.45
N ASN A 390 20.45 -28.98 5.52
CA ASN A 390 21.19 -27.78 5.88
C ASN A 390 21.73 -27.87 7.30
N TYR A 391 23.04 -28.06 7.39
CA TYR A 391 23.76 -28.25 8.63
C TYR A 391 24.02 -26.92 9.37
N PRO A 392 23.84 -26.87 10.71
CA PRO A 392 24.20 -25.70 11.49
C PRO A 392 25.68 -25.35 11.32
N ALA A 393 26.01 -24.05 11.34
CA ALA A 393 27.39 -23.59 11.26
C ALA A 393 28.28 -24.31 12.29
N MET A 394 29.42 -24.83 11.85
CA MET A 394 30.38 -25.67 12.60
C MET A 394 30.06 -27.17 12.71
N SER A 395 28.96 -27.65 12.14
CA SER A 395 28.65 -29.08 12.05
C SER A 395 29.27 -29.68 10.77
N LYS A 396 29.69 -30.95 10.80
CA LYS A 396 30.13 -31.68 9.60
C LYS A 396 28.92 -32.33 8.93
N GLU A 397 28.94 -32.39 7.60
CA GLU A 397 27.98 -33.21 6.86
C GLU A 397 28.01 -34.66 7.35
N GLY A 398 26.84 -35.26 7.49
CA GLY A 398 26.62 -36.59 8.06
C GLY A 398 26.59 -36.65 9.59
N SER A 399 26.73 -35.52 10.32
CA SER A 399 26.78 -35.56 11.80
C SER A 399 25.42 -35.69 12.48
N MET A 400 24.32 -35.54 11.76
CA MET A 400 22.94 -35.52 12.30
C MET A 400 22.07 -36.68 11.80
N ILE A 401 22.70 -37.70 11.20
CA ILE A 401 22.02 -38.88 10.69
C ILE A 401 21.28 -39.59 11.83
N GLN A 402 20.00 -39.84 11.62
CA GLN A 402 19.14 -40.61 12.52
C GLN A 402 18.58 -41.84 11.80
N ASN A 403 18.26 -42.88 12.58
CA ASN A 403 17.66 -44.11 12.06
C ASN A 403 16.33 -44.39 12.77
N PRO A 404 15.28 -43.58 12.51
CA PRO A 404 13.98 -43.75 13.13
C PRO A 404 13.34 -45.09 12.72
N HIS A 405 12.66 -45.72 13.67
CA HIS A 405 11.83 -46.88 13.37
C HIS A 405 10.66 -46.46 12.47
N ARG A 406 10.24 -47.34 11.54
CA ARG A 406 9.15 -47.05 10.59
C ARG A 406 7.85 -46.61 11.27
N GLU A 407 7.54 -47.17 12.43
CA GLU A 407 6.36 -46.86 13.26
C GLU A 407 6.37 -45.42 13.79
N SER A 408 7.56 -44.83 13.96
CA SER A 408 7.71 -43.46 14.44
C SER A 408 7.43 -42.40 13.36
N ILE A 409 7.41 -42.81 12.08
CA ILE A 409 7.17 -41.95 10.92
C ILE A 409 5.68 -41.97 10.59
N TYR A 410 5.02 -40.83 10.76
CA TYR A 410 3.56 -40.71 10.62
C TYR A 410 3.11 -39.61 9.67
N GLY A 411 4.05 -38.85 9.08
CA GLY A 411 3.74 -37.83 8.09
C GLY A 411 4.74 -37.78 6.93
N VAL A 412 4.24 -37.54 5.72
CA VAL A 412 5.06 -37.28 4.52
C VAL A 412 4.70 -35.91 3.98
N LEU A 413 5.71 -35.12 3.61
CA LEU A 413 5.53 -33.78 3.07
C LEU A 413 4.59 -33.80 1.85
N SER A 414 3.52 -32.99 1.92
CA SER A 414 2.57 -32.83 0.81
C SER A 414 2.76 -31.49 0.11
N SER A 415 2.84 -30.40 0.86
CA SER A 415 2.97 -29.06 0.30
C SER A 415 3.54 -28.06 1.29
N THR A 416 4.20 -27.03 0.75
CA THR A 416 4.75 -25.90 1.49
C THR A 416 4.03 -24.61 1.10
N HIS A 417 3.67 -23.81 2.10
CA HIS A 417 2.94 -22.54 1.91
C HIS A 417 3.65 -21.40 2.65
N PRO A 418 4.68 -20.81 2.03
CA PRO A 418 5.54 -19.86 2.70
C PRO A 418 4.82 -18.55 3.10
N TRP A 419 3.93 -18.05 2.24
CA TRP A 419 3.12 -16.85 2.52
C TRP A 419 2.08 -17.03 3.63
N LEU A 420 1.50 -18.23 3.75
CA LEU A 420 0.58 -18.55 4.85
C LEU A 420 1.35 -18.66 6.17
N GLY A 421 2.57 -19.21 6.14
CA GLY A 421 3.49 -19.22 7.28
C GLY A 421 3.79 -17.81 7.80
N ALA A 422 4.19 -16.89 6.91
CA ALA A 422 4.42 -15.49 7.25
C ALA A 422 3.20 -14.80 7.87
N LEU A 423 2.01 -15.13 7.37
CA LEU A 423 0.74 -14.60 7.88
C LEU A 423 0.37 -15.17 9.26
N ILE A 424 0.61 -16.47 9.50
CA ILE A 424 0.42 -17.10 10.82
C ILE A 424 1.42 -16.50 11.82
N LEU A 425 2.68 -16.33 11.42
CA LEU A 425 3.71 -15.67 12.21
C LEU A 425 3.23 -14.27 12.62
N PHE A 426 2.74 -13.47 11.65
CA PHE A 426 2.17 -12.15 11.94
C PHE A 426 0.99 -12.23 12.91
N ALA A 427 0.04 -13.13 12.66
CA ALA A 427 -1.13 -13.30 13.51
C ALA A 427 -0.79 -13.72 14.95
N ASN A 428 0.37 -14.34 15.17
CA ASN A 428 0.85 -14.70 16.50
C ASN A 428 1.53 -13.53 17.25
N THR A 429 1.87 -12.44 16.56
CA THR A 429 2.40 -11.23 17.21
C THR A 429 1.31 -10.46 17.95
N ILE A 430 1.67 -9.65 18.94
CA ILE A 430 0.71 -8.80 19.67
C ILE A 430 -0.06 -7.90 18.69
N PHE A 431 0.63 -7.27 17.73
CA PHE A 431 -0.02 -6.39 16.74
C PHE A 431 -0.95 -7.16 15.80
N GLY A 432 -0.52 -8.32 15.31
CA GLY A 432 -1.35 -9.16 14.45
C GLY A 432 -2.60 -9.64 15.17
N ARG A 433 -2.49 -10.13 16.41
CA ARG A 433 -3.65 -10.52 17.24
C ARG A 433 -4.63 -9.37 17.43
N LEU A 434 -4.13 -8.18 17.76
CA LEU A 434 -4.97 -6.99 17.91
C LEU A 434 -5.63 -6.62 16.58
N ILE A 435 -4.91 -6.61 15.46
CA ILE A 435 -5.44 -6.26 14.14
C ILE A 435 -6.51 -7.26 13.69
N PHE A 436 -6.24 -8.57 13.78
CA PHE A 436 -7.19 -9.59 13.36
C PHE A 436 -8.42 -9.67 14.26
N LEU A 437 -8.33 -9.25 15.53
CA LEU A 437 -9.48 -9.13 16.42
C LEU A 437 -10.26 -7.83 16.16
N PHE A 438 -9.58 -6.68 16.11
CA PHE A 438 -10.24 -5.38 16.04
C PHE A 438 -10.75 -5.03 14.64
N VAL A 439 -10.06 -5.39 13.55
CA VAL A 439 -10.47 -4.98 12.20
C VAL A 439 -11.86 -5.54 11.84
N PRO A 440 -12.16 -6.84 12.04
CA PRO A 440 -13.51 -7.37 11.79
C PRO A 440 -14.57 -6.70 12.66
N THR A 441 -14.30 -6.52 13.96
CA THR A 441 -15.23 -5.86 14.89
C THR A 441 -15.50 -4.40 14.49
N PHE A 442 -14.44 -3.67 14.13
CA PHE A 442 -14.55 -2.30 13.65
C PHE A 442 -15.33 -2.21 12.35
N LEU A 443 -15.04 -3.10 11.39
CA LEU A 443 -15.77 -3.16 10.12
C LEU A 443 -17.24 -3.47 10.33
N LEU A 444 -17.60 -4.40 11.23
CA LEU A 444 -18.98 -4.72 11.57
C LEU A 444 -19.70 -3.51 12.21
N PHE A 445 -19.06 -2.84 13.17
CA PHE A 445 -19.66 -1.71 13.88
C PHE A 445 -19.79 -0.45 12.99
N PHE A 446 -18.75 -0.15 12.20
CA PHE A 446 -18.68 1.02 11.33
C PHE A 446 -19.15 0.75 9.90
N TYR A 447 -19.69 -0.44 9.61
CA TYR A 447 -20.19 -0.82 8.29
C TYR A 447 -21.12 0.24 7.68
N ARG A 448 -22.12 0.71 8.46
CA ARG A 448 -23.09 1.73 8.01
C ARG A 448 -22.42 3.09 7.73
N PRO A 449 -21.62 3.67 8.65
CA PRO A 449 -20.83 4.86 8.37
C PRO A 449 -19.90 4.76 7.17
N ILE A 450 -19.17 3.64 7.03
CA ILE A 450 -18.26 3.38 5.92
C ILE A 450 -19.03 3.37 4.61
N LEU A 451 -20.16 2.66 4.55
CA LEU A 451 -21.01 2.66 3.37
C LEU A 451 -21.53 4.05 3.02
N ARG A 452 -21.92 4.86 4.01
CA ARG A 452 -22.33 6.25 3.73
C ARG A 452 -21.18 7.10 3.21
N ALA A 453 -19.97 6.92 3.74
CA ALA A 453 -18.78 7.64 3.30
C ALA A 453 -18.35 7.23 1.88
N VAL A 454 -18.36 5.92 1.60
CA VAL A 454 -18.12 5.36 0.26
C VAL A 454 -19.20 5.83 -0.71
N LYS A 455 -20.47 5.81 -0.30
CA LYS A 455 -21.58 6.33 -1.10
C LYS A 455 -21.38 7.81 -1.43
N LYS A 456 -20.92 8.62 -0.48
CA LYS A 456 -20.54 10.03 -0.72
C LYS A 456 -19.30 10.20 -1.61
N LEU A 457 -18.47 9.17 -1.77
CA LEU A 457 -17.37 9.15 -2.73
C LEU A 457 -17.82 8.70 -4.13
N THR A 458 -18.92 7.96 -4.23
CA THR A 458 -19.47 7.41 -5.48
C THR A 458 -20.67 8.17 -6.02
N ASP A 459 -21.35 8.97 -5.19
CA ASP A 459 -22.32 10.00 -5.55
C ASP A 459 -21.55 11.31 -5.75
#